data_AF-A0A2M9SZP4-F1
#
_entry.id   AF-A0A2M9SZP4-F1
#
_cell.length_a   1.000
_cell.length_b   1.000
_cell.length_c   1.000
_cell.angle_alpha   90.00
_cell.angle_beta   90.00
_cell.angle_gamma   90.00
#
_symmetry.space_group_name_H-M   'P 1'
#
loop_
_entity.id
_entity.type
_entity.pdbx_description
1 polymer ?
#
loop_
_entity_poly.entity_id
_entity_poly.type
_entity_poly.pdbx_seq_one_letter_code
_entity_poly.pdbx_strand_id
1 'polypeptide(L)'
;MSLRDLFRQVMAIYEEEKREKLSKERRAFQLVTKAIPEKIKTLPFVEPDRYIVKGSVGQGVWTDVPWVAVMDQKVTDSTQRGYYLVYLFSEDMRRLYLTLAQGVTETPRDEMERVKKEIRQRIPARGRVQTDSAIRLGQSKRAKEYERSVAAYVVYSFDNLPPDEQLVSDLKTMMDYYRQYVETERMRSIEPSLSDRAVVEHIHSYITAKGFYYTQEEVMNLILSLKTKPFVILCGISGTGKTKIAQWLAESVGATEDNGRFTLIPVRPDWNDGSDLLGYVDIKSDFKPGPLTNVITEAENHPDKPYFVVLDEMNLARVEHYFSDVLSVMESRRWENGRMVSSRLLPKETAGRDLFLPSNVYIIGTVNMDETTHPFSKKVLDRANTIEFNRVRLDHLDFLRSLPTVAPLSGGQEWFAAR
;
A
#
# COMPACT_ATOMS: atom_id res chain seq x y z
N MET A 1 44.02 5.09 -4.34
CA MET A 1 43.76 3.63 -4.32
C MET A 1 42.58 3.34 -5.23
N SER A 2 42.64 2.26 -5.98
CA SER A 2 41.53 1.81 -6.83
C SER A 2 40.40 1.20 -5.97
N LEU A 3 39.16 1.11 -6.50
CA LEU A 3 38.08 0.34 -5.86
C LEU A 3 38.49 -1.11 -5.68
N ARG A 4 39.16 -1.69 -6.68
CA ARG A 4 39.71 -3.05 -6.62
C ARG A 4 40.61 -3.24 -5.40
N ASP A 5 41.56 -2.35 -5.17
CA ASP A 5 42.49 -2.44 -4.03
C ASP A 5 41.75 -2.32 -2.70
N LEU A 6 40.79 -1.39 -2.62
CA LEU A 6 39.98 -1.19 -1.41
C LEU A 6 39.19 -2.45 -1.06
N PHE A 7 38.46 -3.03 -2.03
CA PHE A 7 37.69 -4.26 -1.83
C PHE A 7 38.60 -5.44 -1.46
N ARG A 8 39.72 -5.62 -2.18
CA ARG A 8 40.66 -6.70 -1.90
C ARG A 8 41.27 -6.59 -0.50
N GLN A 9 41.59 -5.38 -0.04
CA GLN A 9 42.06 -5.16 1.32
C GLN A 9 41.01 -5.54 2.37
N VAL A 10 39.76 -5.13 2.20
CA VAL A 10 38.68 -5.53 3.13
C VAL A 10 38.58 -7.06 3.17
N MET A 11 38.50 -7.71 2.00
CA MET A 11 38.37 -9.16 1.92
C MET A 11 39.55 -9.91 2.54
N ALA A 12 40.75 -9.32 2.54
CA ALA A 12 41.95 -9.93 3.10
C ALA A 12 42.04 -9.81 4.64
N ILE A 13 41.54 -8.72 5.23
CA ILE A 13 41.80 -8.40 6.65
C ILE A 13 40.56 -8.49 7.55
N TYR A 14 39.34 -8.48 6.99
CA TYR A 14 38.12 -8.34 7.78
C TYR A 14 37.88 -9.53 8.72
N GLU A 15 38.11 -10.77 8.28
CA GLU A 15 37.91 -11.96 9.13
C GLU A 15 38.78 -11.96 10.39
N GLU A 16 40.01 -11.45 10.27
CA GLU A 16 40.94 -11.34 11.38
C GLU A 16 40.51 -10.20 12.32
N GLU A 17 40.28 -9.00 11.78
CA GLU A 17 39.91 -7.83 12.59
C GLU A 17 38.54 -7.98 13.29
N LYS A 18 37.61 -8.73 12.70
CA LYS A 18 36.30 -9.02 13.28
C LYS A 18 36.37 -9.78 14.62
N ARG A 19 37.45 -10.55 14.85
CA ARG A 19 37.65 -11.31 16.09
C ARG A 19 38.00 -10.40 17.27
N GLU A 20 38.45 -9.18 16.97
CA GLU A 20 38.80 -8.15 17.94
C GLU A 20 37.61 -7.27 18.28
N LYS A 21 37.72 -6.49 19.37
CA LYS A 21 36.70 -5.49 19.71
C LYS A 21 36.56 -4.46 18.59
N LEU A 22 35.31 -4.16 18.21
CA LEU A 22 35.00 -3.16 17.19
C LEU A 22 35.55 -1.78 17.59
N SER A 23 36.36 -1.19 16.72
CA SER A 23 36.97 0.13 16.90
C SER A 23 37.01 0.89 15.57
N LYS A 24 36.79 2.22 15.64
CA LYS A 24 36.84 3.12 14.48
C LYS A 24 38.25 3.29 13.90
N GLU A 25 39.27 2.89 14.66
CA GLU A 25 40.68 2.96 14.27
C GLU A 25 41.11 1.76 13.42
N ARG A 26 40.36 0.64 13.48
CA ARG A 26 40.65 -0.58 12.74
C ARG A 26 40.57 -0.36 11.24
N ARG A 27 41.45 -1.01 10.48
CA ARG A 27 41.61 -0.72 9.05
C ARG A 27 40.38 -1.15 8.26
N ALA A 28 39.80 -2.31 8.56
CA ALA A 28 38.57 -2.78 7.93
C ALA A 28 37.40 -1.82 8.19
N PHE A 29 37.30 -1.27 9.40
CA PHE A 29 36.30 -0.25 9.74
C PHE A 29 36.46 0.97 8.84
N GLN A 30 37.68 1.53 8.74
CA GLN A 30 37.95 2.71 7.92
C GLN A 30 37.72 2.45 6.42
N LEU A 31 38.10 1.27 5.93
CA LEU A 31 37.91 0.90 4.54
C LEU A 31 36.44 0.86 4.16
N VAL A 32 35.63 0.12 4.93
CA VAL A 32 34.20 -0.07 4.65
C VAL A 32 33.40 1.21 4.90
N THR A 33 33.63 1.89 6.02
CA THR A 33 32.77 3.03 6.42
C THR A 33 33.20 4.38 5.85
N LYS A 34 34.43 4.50 5.34
CA LYS A 34 34.96 5.76 4.79
C LYS A 34 35.57 5.58 3.40
N ALA A 35 36.64 4.80 3.25
CA ALA A 35 37.46 4.84 2.04
C ALA A 35 36.71 4.34 0.79
N ILE A 36 35.94 3.25 0.89
CA ILE A 36 35.10 2.76 -0.22
C ILE A 36 33.97 3.76 -0.53
N PRO A 37 33.16 4.22 0.44
CA PRO A 37 32.16 5.26 0.20
C PRO A 37 32.70 6.51 -0.50
N GLU A 38 33.81 7.07 -0.01
CA GLU A 38 34.42 8.27 -0.61
C GLU A 38 34.90 7.99 -2.04
N LYS A 39 35.51 6.83 -2.30
CA LYS A 39 35.91 6.47 -3.66
C LYS A 39 34.70 6.34 -4.60
N ILE A 40 33.59 5.73 -4.16
CA ILE A 40 32.36 5.62 -4.97
C ILE A 40 31.78 7.01 -5.26
N LYS A 41 31.74 7.91 -4.27
CA LYS A 41 31.25 9.29 -4.45
C LYS A 41 32.03 10.09 -5.50
N THR A 42 33.30 9.75 -5.76
CA THR A 42 34.12 10.43 -6.78
C THR A 42 33.85 9.95 -8.22
N LEU A 43 33.01 8.93 -8.42
CA LEU A 43 32.69 8.44 -9.75
C LEU A 43 31.73 9.39 -10.48
N PRO A 44 31.92 9.66 -11.79
CA PRO A 44 31.22 10.73 -12.49
C PRO A 44 29.70 10.52 -12.64
N PHE A 45 29.22 9.29 -12.47
CA PHE A 45 27.80 8.93 -12.55
C PHE A 45 27.11 8.85 -11.17
N VAL A 46 27.83 9.13 -10.08
CA VAL A 46 27.30 9.18 -8.71
C VAL A 46 27.09 10.65 -8.32
N GLU A 47 25.89 11.16 -8.61
CA GLU A 47 25.48 12.53 -8.31
C GLU A 47 25.41 12.77 -6.78
N PRO A 48 26.21 13.69 -6.20
CA PRO A 48 26.26 13.91 -4.74
C PRO A 48 24.91 14.34 -4.13
N ASP A 49 24.13 15.12 -4.88
CA ASP A 49 22.82 15.62 -4.42
C ASP A 49 21.71 14.57 -4.51
N ARG A 50 21.92 13.51 -5.28
CA ARG A 50 20.92 12.45 -5.51
C ARG A 50 21.21 11.20 -4.69
N TYR A 51 22.47 10.84 -4.50
CA TYR A 51 22.84 9.55 -3.91
C TYR A 51 23.55 9.67 -2.56
N ILE A 52 23.09 8.90 -1.59
CA ILE A 52 23.76 8.70 -0.31
C ILE A 52 24.59 7.41 -0.39
N VAL A 53 25.90 7.54 -0.17
CA VAL A 53 26.81 6.39 -0.08
C VAL A 53 27.24 6.18 1.38
N LYS A 54 26.92 5.01 1.94
CA LYS A 54 27.23 4.65 3.34
C LYS A 54 27.76 3.23 3.41
N GLY A 55 28.74 2.99 4.28
CA GLY A 55 29.20 1.65 4.63
C GLY A 55 28.99 1.31 6.09
N SER A 56 28.83 0.03 6.38
CA SER A 56 28.65 -0.47 7.74
C SER A 56 29.39 -1.77 7.96
N VAL A 57 29.99 -1.88 9.14
CA VAL A 57 30.60 -3.10 9.66
C VAL A 57 29.85 -3.60 10.90
N GLY A 58 28.62 -3.12 11.11
CA GLY A 58 27.80 -3.39 12.31
C GLY A 58 27.73 -2.19 13.26
N GLN A 59 26.77 -2.23 14.18
CA GLN A 59 26.57 -1.22 15.24
C GLN A 59 26.84 -1.88 16.59
N GLY A 60 27.84 -1.38 17.34
CA GLY A 60 28.26 -1.92 18.62
C GLY A 60 29.12 -3.19 18.54
N VAL A 61 28.84 -4.08 17.58
CA VAL A 61 29.59 -5.31 17.31
C VAL A 61 29.83 -5.48 15.81
N TRP A 62 30.90 -6.20 15.44
CA TRP A 62 31.16 -6.55 14.06
C TRP A 62 30.03 -7.40 13.49
N THR A 63 29.64 -7.13 12.25
CA THR A 63 28.69 -7.95 11.50
C THR A 63 29.43 -8.99 10.66
N ASP A 64 28.79 -10.14 10.43
CA ASP A 64 29.36 -11.16 9.54
C ASP A 64 29.32 -10.75 8.06
N VAL A 65 28.36 -9.90 7.67
CA VAL A 65 28.18 -9.43 6.29
C VAL A 65 28.30 -7.90 6.28
N PRO A 66 29.52 -7.34 6.26
CA PRO A 66 29.70 -5.91 6.09
C PRO A 66 29.20 -5.49 4.71
N TRP A 67 28.91 -4.21 4.55
CA TRP A 67 28.32 -3.73 3.32
C TRP A 67 28.61 -2.26 3.04
N VAL A 68 28.50 -1.89 1.75
CA VAL A 68 28.53 -0.48 1.29
C VAL A 68 27.35 -0.24 0.35
N ALA A 69 26.43 0.61 0.76
CA ALA A 69 25.20 0.94 0.04
C ALA A 69 25.31 2.28 -0.71
N VAL A 70 24.66 2.35 -1.88
CA VAL A 70 24.42 3.54 -2.69
C VAL A 70 22.89 3.69 -2.81
N MET A 71 22.33 4.65 -2.10
CA MET A 71 20.88 4.87 -1.98
C MET A 71 20.47 6.12 -2.74
N ASP A 72 19.44 6.05 -3.58
CA ASP A 72 18.81 7.23 -4.16
C ASP A 72 17.95 7.92 -3.08
N GLN A 73 18.23 9.20 -2.80
CA GLN A 73 17.51 9.99 -1.80
C GLN A 73 16.02 10.12 -2.10
N LYS A 74 15.60 9.92 -3.35
CA LYS A 74 14.18 9.90 -3.74
C LYS A 74 13.47 8.59 -3.35
N VAL A 75 14.23 7.54 -3.03
CA VAL A 75 13.71 6.21 -2.69
C VAL A 75 13.82 5.95 -1.20
N THR A 76 15.00 6.18 -0.63
CA THR A 76 15.26 5.90 0.78
C THR A 76 16.48 6.66 1.31
N ASP A 77 16.43 6.98 2.60
CA ASP A 77 17.53 7.53 3.40
C ASP A 77 18.14 6.49 4.36
N SER A 78 17.56 5.28 4.41
CA SER A 78 17.91 4.20 5.34
C SER A 78 18.07 2.86 4.63
N THR A 79 19.04 2.05 5.06
CA THR A 79 19.23 0.66 4.60
C THR A 79 18.27 -0.34 5.29
N GLN A 80 17.32 0.15 6.07
CA GLN A 80 16.32 -0.69 6.75
C GLN A 80 15.04 -0.83 5.93
N ARG A 81 14.81 0.06 4.96
CA ARG A 81 13.63 0.14 4.07
C ARG A 81 14.02 0.55 2.65
N GLY A 82 13.09 0.36 1.73
CA GLY A 82 13.26 0.73 0.32
C GLY A 82 14.24 -0.18 -0.40
N TYR A 83 14.59 0.21 -1.63
CA TYR A 83 15.48 -0.55 -2.51
C TYR A 83 16.64 0.32 -2.97
N TYR A 84 17.82 -0.28 -3.02
CA TYR A 84 19.07 0.43 -3.26
C TYR A 84 20.15 -0.53 -3.76
N LEU A 85 21.24 0.05 -4.31
CA LEU A 85 22.41 -0.74 -4.63
C LEU A 85 23.24 -0.98 -3.38
N VAL A 86 23.74 -2.18 -3.20
CA VAL A 86 24.60 -2.52 -2.07
C VAL A 86 25.64 -3.56 -2.44
N TYR A 87 26.89 -3.24 -2.11
CA TYR A 87 27.99 -4.17 -2.05
C TYR A 87 27.88 -5.00 -0.77
N LEU A 88 27.69 -6.31 -0.90
CA LEU A 88 27.61 -7.26 0.21
C LEU A 88 28.84 -8.17 0.17
N PHE A 89 29.59 -8.24 1.25
CA PHE A 89 30.69 -9.20 1.39
C PHE A 89 30.14 -10.51 1.97
N SER A 90 30.55 -11.66 1.44
CA SER A 90 30.20 -12.94 2.06
C SER A 90 30.86 -13.10 3.43
N GLU A 91 30.28 -13.93 4.30
CA GLU A 91 30.76 -14.15 5.67
C GLU A 91 32.22 -14.61 5.72
N ASP A 92 32.61 -15.42 4.74
CA ASP A 92 33.97 -15.96 4.55
C ASP A 92 34.93 -14.98 3.85
N MET A 93 34.45 -13.79 3.51
CA MET A 93 35.15 -12.76 2.74
C MET A 93 35.71 -13.23 1.39
N ARG A 94 35.28 -14.38 0.87
CA ARG A 94 35.74 -14.94 -0.42
C ARG A 94 34.99 -14.37 -1.62
N ARG A 95 33.81 -13.78 -1.40
CA ARG A 95 32.97 -13.19 -2.44
C ARG A 95 32.52 -11.78 -2.08
N LEU A 96 32.40 -10.97 -3.10
CA LEU A 96 31.76 -9.66 -3.06
C LEU A 96 30.62 -9.69 -4.06
N TYR A 97 29.48 -9.15 -3.66
CA TYR A 97 28.30 -9.03 -4.52
C TYR A 97 27.92 -7.57 -4.67
N LEU A 98 27.87 -7.07 -5.90
CA LEU A 98 27.17 -5.83 -6.19
C LEU A 98 25.71 -6.18 -6.45
N THR A 99 24.81 -5.73 -5.59
CA THR A 99 23.40 -6.14 -5.63
C THR A 99 22.47 -4.94 -5.78
N LEU A 100 21.31 -5.18 -6.41
CA LEU A 100 20.11 -4.37 -6.18
C LEU A 100 19.24 -5.16 -5.20
N ALA A 101 19.10 -4.61 -4.00
CA ALA A 101 18.47 -5.29 -2.87
C ALA A 101 17.49 -4.38 -2.13
N GLN A 102 16.69 -5.00 -1.27
CA GLN A 102 15.73 -4.31 -0.42
C GLN A 102 16.17 -4.33 1.05
N GLY A 103 15.75 -3.30 1.80
CA GLY A 103 15.85 -3.27 3.26
C GLY A 103 15.09 -4.46 3.87
N VAL A 104 15.67 -5.12 4.87
CA VAL A 104 15.10 -6.35 5.46
C VAL A 104 14.47 -6.14 6.83
N THR A 105 14.64 -4.95 7.41
CA THR A 105 14.22 -4.68 8.79
C THR A 105 12.80 -4.13 8.86
N GLU A 106 12.45 -3.19 7.98
CA GLU A 106 11.15 -2.51 7.98
C GLU A 106 10.22 -3.00 6.85
N THR A 107 10.72 -3.81 5.90
CA THR A 107 9.94 -4.29 4.75
C THR A 107 9.36 -5.69 5.03
N PRO A 108 8.02 -5.86 4.99
CA PRO A 108 7.36 -7.16 5.07
C PRO A 108 7.85 -8.16 4.00
N ARG A 109 7.79 -9.46 4.32
CA ARG A 109 8.35 -10.52 3.45
C ARG A 109 7.61 -10.66 2.12
N ASP A 110 6.29 -10.56 2.17
CA ASP A 110 5.39 -10.59 1.01
C ASP A 110 5.64 -9.40 0.08
N GLU A 111 5.80 -8.19 0.64
CA GLU A 111 6.17 -6.99 -0.11
C GLU A 111 7.54 -7.18 -0.78
N MET A 112 8.52 -7.72 -0.06
CA MET A 112 9.87 -7.96 -0.57
C MET A 112 9.87 -8.90 -1.78
N GLU A 113 9.14 -10.01 -1.71
CA GLU A 113 9.04 -10.96 -2.83
C GLU A 113 8.31 -10.35 -4.04
N ARG A 114 7.27 -9.54 -3.81
CA ARG A 114 6.56 -8.83 -4.87
C ARG A 114 7.49 -7.84 -5.60
N VAL A 115 8.14 -6.93 -4.87
CA VAL A 115 9.05 -5.92 -5.44
C VAL A 115 10.23 -6.59 -6.14
N LYS A 116 10.76 -7.68 -5.57
CA LYS A 116 11.82 -8.48 -6.19
C LYS A 116 11.41 -9.02 -7.55
N LYS A 117 10.19 -9.57 -7.66
CA LYS A 117 9.64 -10.07 -8.94
C LYS A 117 9.48 -8.93 -9.95
N GLU A 118 8.98 -7.78 -9.52
CA GLU A 118 8.80 -6.59 -10.36
C GLU A 118 10.14 -6.07 -10.90
N ILE A 119 11.17 -5.95 -10.05
CA ILE A 119 12.52 -5.55 -10.45
C ILE A 119 13.08 -6.53 -11.50
N ARG A 120 12.96 -7.84 -11.25
CA ARG A 120 13.50 -8.88 -12.15
C ARG A 120 12.85 -8.91 -13.53
N GLN A 121 11.58 -8.53 -13.64
CA GLN A 121 10.88 -8.44 -14.93
C GLN A 121 11.38 -7.28 -15.80
N ARG A 122 11.98 -6.26 -15.18
CA ARG A 122 12.36 -5.01 -15.86
C ARG A 122 13.85 -4.87 -16.07
N ILE A 123 14.66 -5.44 -15.17
CA ILE A 123 16.11 -5.42 -15.32
C ILE A 123 16.52 -6.50 -16.31
N PRO A 124 17.16 -6.14 -17.43
CA PRO A 124 17.64 -7.12 -18.37
C PRO A 124 18.83 -7.87 -17.76
N ALA A 125 18.75 -9.20 -17.69
CA ALA A 125 19.84 -10.09 -17.28
C ALA A 125 20.92 -10.18 -18.37
N ARG A 126 21.55 -9.05 -18.69
CA ARG A 126 22.60 -8.92 -19.71
C ARG A 126 23.98 -8.88 -19.07
N GLY A 127 24.97 -9.46 -19.75
CA GLY A 127 26.37 -9.43 -19.32
C GLY A 127 26.60 -10.22 -18.03
N ARG A 128 27.20 -9.58 -17.02
CA ARG A 128 27.55 -10.21 -15.74
C ARG A 128 26.41 -10.18 -14.70
N VAL A 129 25.29 -9.54 -15.02
CA VAL A 129 24.16 -9.37 -14.10
C VAL A 129 23.29 -10.62 -14.08
N GLN A 130 23.09 -11.17 -12.89
CA GLN A 130 22.27 -12.34 -12.61
C GLN A 130 20.98 -11.92 -11.89
N THR A 131 19.87 -12.57 -12.23
CA THR A 131 18.54 -12.33 -11.62
C THR A 131 17.95 -13.61 -11.03
N ASP A 132 18.73 -14.67 -10.89
CA ASP A 132 18.34 -15.88 -10.18
C ASP A 132 18.50 -15.74 -8.66
N SER A 133 18.23 -16.80 -7.90
CA SER A 133 18.33 -16.84 -6.44
C SER A 133 19.54 -17.67 -5.95
N ALA A 134 20.61 -17.74 -6.74
CA ALA A 134 21.81 -18.52 -6.46
C ALA A 134 22.86 -17.77 -5.63
N ILE A 135 22.65 -16.49 -5.30
CA ILE A 135 23.50 -15.74 -4.37
C ILE A 135 23.69 -16.49 -3.05
N ARG A 136 24.94 -16.52 -2.55
CA ARG A 136 25.32 -17.14 -1.28
C ARG A 136 26.24 -16.22 -0.49
N LEU A 137 25.72 -15.64 0.59
CA LEU A 137 26.46 -14.78 1.51
C LEU A 137 26.99 -15.57 2.71
N GLY A 138 26.26 -16.58 3.18
CA GLY A 138 26.70 -17.37 4.32
C GLY A 138 25.58 -18.13 5.01
N GLN A 139 25.78 -18.51 6.28
CA GLN A 139 24.83 -19.34 7.04
C GLN A 139 24.14 -18.59 8.18
N SER A 140 24.62 -17.40 8.57
CA SER A 140 23.92 -16.61 9.59
C SER A 140 22.51 -16.24 9.13
N LYS A 141 21.62 -16.04 10.11
CA LYS A 141 20.26 -15.57 9.87
C LYS A 141 20.25 -14.30 8.99
N ARG A 142 21.15 -13.36 9.28
CA ARG A 142 21.26 -12.07 8.57
C ARG A 142 21.74 -12.24 7.13
N ALA A 143 22.70 -13.13 6.88
CA ALA A 143 23.10 -13.49 5.51
C ALA A 143 21.93 -14.05 4.70
N LYS A 144 21.12 -14.94 5.31
CA LYS A 144 19.91 -15.49 4.65
C LYS A 144 18.83 -14.44 4.38
N GLU A 145 18.66 -13.46 5.27
CA GLU A 145 17.74 -12.35 5.04
C GLU A 145 18.20 -11.47 3.87
N TYR A 146 19.49 -11.14 3.80
CA TYR A 146 20.05 -10.41 2.66
C TYR A 146 19.99 -11.20 1.34
N GLU A 147 20.29 -12.50 1.34
CA GLU A 147 20.14 -13.34 0.14
C GLU A 147 18.72 -13.29 -0.44
N ARG A 148 17.70 -13.22 0.44
CA ARG A 148 16.29 -13.14 0.01
C ARG A 148 15.94 -11.78 -0.58
N SER A 149 16.49 -10.69 -0.04
CA SER A 149 16.14 -9.33 -0.48
C SER A 149 16.76 -8.92 -1.81
N VAL A 150 17.71 -9.69 -2.33
CA VAL A 150 18.43 -9.41 -3.58
C VAL A 150 17.58 -9.75 -4.79
N ALA A 151 17.34 -8.75 -5.64
CA ALA A 151 16.61 -8.90 -6.90
C ALA A 151 17.54 -9.21 -8.08
N ALA A 152 18.68 -8.51 -8.15
CA ALA A 152 19.70 -8.70 -9.17
C ALA A 152 21.10 -8.53 -8.57
N TYR A 153 22.10 -9.20 -9.12
CA TYR A 153 23.47 -9.09 -8.60
C TYR A 153 24.56 -9.36 -9.66
N VAL A 154 25.75 -8.85 -9.38
CA VAL A 154 27.02 -9.24 -10.00
C VAL A 154 27.91 -9.84 -8.91
N VAL A 155 28.53 -10.99 -9.20
CA VAL A 155 29.42 -11.68 -8.25
C VAL A 155 30.89 -11.48 -8.63
N TYR A 156 31.72 -11.29 -7.60
CA TYR A 156 33.16 -11.23 -7.69
C TYR A 156 33.79 -12.20 -6.68
N SER A 157 34.83 -12.92 -7.07
CA SER A 157 35.62 -13.75 -6.15
C SER A 157 36.88 -13.03 -5.72
N PHE A 158 37.38 -13.35 -4.53
CA PHE A 158 38.65 -12.84 -4.02
C PHE A 158 39.82 -13.14 -4.98
N ASP A 159 39.88 -14.38 -5.46
CA ASP A 159 40.97 -14.88 -6.29
C ASP A 159 40.96 -14.27 -7.70
N ASN A 160 39.78 -13.89 -8.20
CA ASN A 160 39.60 -13.33 -9.54
C ASN A 160 38.81 -12.01 -9.50
N LEU A 161 39.20 -11.10 -8.60
CA LEU A 161 38.62 -9.77 -8.53
C LEU A 161 39.01 -8.98 -9.80
N PRO A 162 38.05 -8.50 -10.60
CA PRO A 162 38.34 -7.90 -11.90
C PRO A 162 39.06 -6.54 -11.76
N PRO A 163 39.64 -6.00 -12.85
CA PRO A 163 40.26 -4.69 -12.84
C PRO A 163 39.27 -3.57 -12.46
N ASP A 164 39.80 -2.42 -12.03
CA ASP A 164 38.99 -1.29 -11.56
C ASP A 164 37.96 -0.81 -12.61
N GLU A 165 38.36 -0.79 -13.88
CA GLU A 165 37.52 -0.43 -15.01
C GLU A 165 36.25 -1.30 -15.10
N GLN A 166 36.37 -2.61 -14.88
CA GLN A 166 35.23 -3.52 -14.89
C GLN A 166 34.33 -3.31 -13.67
N LEU A 167 34.89 -3.10 -12.47
CA LEU A 167 34.10 -2.81 -11.26
C LEU A 167 33.30 -1.51 -11.41
N VAL A 168 33.92 -0.48 -11.99
CA VAL A 168 33.27 0.80 -12.28
C VAL A 168 32.21 0.63 -13.37
N SER A 169 32.47 -0.16 -14.41
CA SER A 169 31.50 -0.48 -15.47
C SER A 169 30.30 -1.26 -14.94
N ASP A 170 30.52 -2.25 -14.08
CA ASP A 170 29.46 -3.05 -13.46
C ASP A 170 28.60 -2.18 -12.52
N LEU A 171 29.23 -1.30 -11.73
CA LEU A 171 28.51 -0.33 -10.91
C LEU A 171 27.69 0.63 -11.75
N LYS A 172 28.26 1.17 -12.85
CA LYS A 172 27.54 2.04 -13.78
C LYS A 172 26.33 1.33 -14.37
N THR A 173 26.50 0.10 -14.81
CA THR A 173 25.40 -0.71 -15.39
C THR A 173 24.28 -0.93 -14.38
N MET A 174 24.62 -1.31 -13.14
CA MET A 174 23.65 -1.49 -12.07
C MET A 174 22.98 -0.17 -11.66
N MET A 175 23.72 0.95 -11.69
CA MET A 175 23.17 2.28 -11.46
C MET A 175 22.21 2.72 -12.57
N ASP A 176 22.51 2.42 -13.83
CA ASP A 176 21.61 2.71 -14.95
C ASP A 176 20.31 1.91 -14.81
N TYR A 177 20.39 0.62 -14.44
CA TYR A 177 19.19 -0.18 -14.13
C TYR A 177 18.42 0.32 -12.92
N TYR A 178 19.12 0.69 -11.85
CA TYR A 178 18.50 1.25 -10.65
C TYR A 178 17.80 2.58 -10.97
N ARG A 179 18.47 3.48 -11.69
CA ARG A 179 17.91 4.76 -12.13
C ARG A 179 16.68 4.55 -13.03
N GLN A 180 16.76 3.67 -14.02
CA GLN A 180 15.64 3.35 -14.91
C GLN A 180 14.46 2.76 -14.11
N TYR A 181 14.72 1.88 -13.16
CA TYR A 181 13.67 1.32 -12.30
C TYR A 181 13.03 2.41 -11.44
N VAL A 182 13.83 3.24 -10.77
CA VAL A 182 13.34 4.39 -9.97
C VAL A 182 12.53 5.35 -10.82
N GLU A 183 12.98 5.68 -12.03
CA GLU A 183 12.27 6.59 -12.93
C GLU A 183 10.99 5.97 -13.47
N THR A 184 10.97 4.67 -13.75
CA THR A 184 9.76 3.94 -14.16
C THR A 184 8.76 3.83 -13.01
N GLU A 185 9.21 3.53 -11.80
CA GLU A 185 8.38 3.52 -10.58
C GLU A 185 7.89 4.93 -10.24
N ARG A 186 8.72 5.95 -10.46
CA ARG A 186 8.31 7.35 -10.36
C ARG A 186 7.29 7.69 -11.43
N MET A 187 7.46 7.22 -12.66
CA MET A 187 6.50 7.39 -13.74
C MET A 187 5.23 6.55 -13.56
N ARG A 188 5.25 5.49 -12.75
CA ARG A 188 4.05 4.74 -12.29
C ARG A 188 3.38 5.39 -11.10
N SER A 189 4.13 6.03 -10.20
CA SER A 189 3.54 6.93 -9.21
C SER A 189 3.14 8.29 -9.81
N ILE A 190 3.56 8.57 -11.04
CA ILE A 190 3.12 9.67 -11.92
C ILE A 190 2.24 9.14 -13.09
N GLU A 191 1.90 7.83 -13.16
CA GLU A 191 0.61 7.46 -13.75
C GLU A 191 -0.34 8.17 -12.81
N PRO A 192 -1.22 9.01 -13.35
CA PRO A 192 -1.83 10.03 -12.52
C PRO A 192 -2.49 9.26 -11.38
N SER A 193 -2.06 9.54 -10.14
CA SER A 193 -3.09 9.78 -9.16
C SER A 193 -3.91 10.85 -9.85
N LEU A 194 -4.99 10.42 -10.53
CA LEU A 194 -5.94 11.31 -11.14
C LEU A 194 -6.08 12.41 -10.11
N SER A 195 -5.81 13.66 -10.51
CA SER A 195 -6.08 14.76 -9.58
C SER A 195 -7.48 14.54 -9.03
N ASP A 196 -7.78 14.93 -7.80
CA ASP A 196 -9.12 14.69 -7.24
C ASP A 196 -10.23 15.11 -8.22
N ARG A 197 -9.96 16.17 -8.99
CA ARG A 197 -10.73 16.60 -10.15
C ARG A 197 -10.84 15.57 -11.28
N ALA A 198 -9.74 15.00 -11.75
CA ALA A 198 -9.75 13.98 -12.80
C ALA A 198 -10.41 12.66 -12.36
N VAL A 199 -10.34 12.29 -11.06
CA VAL A 199 -11.12 11.17 -10.51
C VAL A 199 -12.60 11.48 -10.64
N VAL A 200 -13.02 12.66 -10.20
CA VAL A 200 -14.42 13.08 -10.28
C VAL A 200 -14.91 13.15 -11.72
N GLU A 201 -14.10 13.69 -12.65
CA GLU A 201 -14.42 13.74 -14.07
C GLU A 201 -14.57 12.33 -14.67
N HIS A 202 -13.70 11.39 -14.29
CA HIS A 202 -13.83 10.00 -14.72
C HIS A 202 -15.09 9.35 -14.16
N ILE A 203 -15.33 9.42 -12.84
CA ILE A 203 -16.50 8.81 -12.20
C ILE A 203 -17.79 9.40 -12.78
N HIS A 204 -17.85 10.71 -12.98
CA HIS A 204 -18.99 11.36 -13.64
C HIS A 204 -19.18 10.85 -15.07
N SER A 205 -18.11 10.71 -15.86
CA SER A 205 -18.17 10.16 -17.22
C SER A 205 -18.63 8.70 -17.22
N TYR A 206 -18.17 7.90 -16.25
CA TYR A 206 -18.57 6.50 -16.07
C TYR A 206 -20.06 6.40 -15.79
N ILE A 207 -20.58 7.19 -14.84
CA ILE A 207 -22.02 7.20 -14.51
C ILE A 207 -22.86 7.66 -15.70
N THR A 208 -22.40 8.69 -16.41
CA THR A 208 -23.06 9.19 -17.63
C THR A 208 -23.12 8.10 -18.70
N ALA A 209 -22.04 7.34 -18.89
CA ALA A 209 -21.99 6.22 -19.84
C ALA A 209 -22.94 5.06 -19.48
N LYS A 210 -23.35 4.94 -18.21
CA LYS A 210 -24.40 4.01 -17.76
C LYS A 210 -25.82 4.54 -18.00
N GLY A 211 -25.97 5.74 -18.57
CA GLY A 211 -27.27 6.35 -18.88
C GLY A 211 -27.92 7.09 -17.71
N PHE A 212 -27.16 7.38 -16.65
CA PHE A 212 -27.65 8.11 -15.48
C PHE A 212 -27.14 9.55 -15.49
N TYR A 213 -28.03 10.48 -15.15
CA TYR A 213 -27.69 11.89 -15.02
C TYR A 213 -27.50 12.26 -13.55
N TYR A 214 -26.27 12.66 -13.23
CA TYR A 214 -25.95 13.41 -12.02
C TYR A 214 -25.03 14.54 -12.42
N THR A 215 -25.17 15.68 -11.75
CA THR A 215 -24.24 16.78 -11.94
C THR A 215 -22.85 16.41 -11.43
N GLN A 216 -21.83 17.00 -12.03
CA GLN A 216 -20.45 16.84 -11.55
C GLN A 216 -20.29 17.29 -10.09
N GLU A 217 -21.09 18.27 -9.64
CA GLU A 217 -21.14 18.73 -8.25
C GLU A 217 -21.69 17.65 -7.30
N GLU A 218 -22.77 16.95 -7.67
CA GLU A 218 -23.32 15.85 -6.87
C GLU A 218 -22.31 14.70 -6.72
N VAL A 219 -21.62 14.34 -7.80
CA VAL A 219 -20.55 13.32 -7.79
C VAL A 219 -19.36 13.78 -6.92
N MET A 220 -18.94 15.04 -7.08
CA MET A 220 -17.87 15.64 -6.26
C MET A 220 -18.22 15.61 -4.78
N ASN A 221 -19.42 16.06 -4.41
CA ASN A 221 -19.89 16.10 -3.02
C ASN A 221 -19.90 14.70 -2.39
N LEU A 222 -20.32 13.68 -3.14
CA LEU A 222 -20.30 12.30 -2.66
C LEU A 222 -18.86 11.81 -2.41
N ILE A 223 -17.95 12.03 -3.35
CA ILE A 223 -16.55 11.61 -3.22
C ILE A 223 -15.87 12.33 -2.03
N LEU A 224 -16.04 13.64 -1.91
CA LEU A 224 -15.50 14.43 -0.80
C LEU A 224 -16.10 14.00 0.55
N SER A 225 -17.39 13.67 0.58
CA SER A 225 -18.05 13.18 1.79
C SER A 225 -17.47 11.84 2.23
N LEU A 226 -17.23 10.90 1.30
CA LEU A 226 -16.63 9.59 1.58
C LEU A 226 -15.16 9.69 2.01
N LYS A 227 -14.41 10.65 1.45
CA LYS A 227 -13.03 10.93 1.86
C LYS A 227 -12.92 11.46 3.28
N THR A 228 -13.88 12.27 3.71
CA THR A 228 -13.83 12.96 5.01
C THR A 228 -14.44 12.14 6.14
N LYS A 229 -15.51 11.40 5.86
CA LYS A 229 -16.13 10.47 6.82
C LYS A 229 -16.47 9.15 6.11
N PRO A 230 -16.24 8.00 6.75
CA PRO A 230 -16.58 6.69 6.18
C PRO A 230 -18.09 6.43 6.12
N PHE A 231 -18.94 7.37 6.57
CA PHE A 231 -20.39 7.24 6.60
C PHE A 231 -21.07 8.46 5.97
N VAL A 232 -21.85 8.21 4.92
CA VAL A 232 -22.61 9.23 4.19
C VAL A 232 -24.08 8.81 4.12
N ILE A 233 -24.99 9.76 4.33
CA ILE A 233 -26.43 9.58 4.17
C ILE A 233 -26.85 10.33 2.90
N LEU A 234 -27.46 9.61 1.96
CA LEU A 234 -28.10 10.18 0.77
C LEU A 234 -29.60 10.23 1.06
N CYS A 235 -30.16 11.43 1.17
CA CYS A 235 -31.58 11.64 1.44
C CYS A 235 -32.27 12.31 0.26
N GLY A 236 -33.58 12.08 0.10
CA GLY A 236 -34.38 12.72 -0.94
C GLY A 236 -35.61 11.90 -1.31
N ILE A 237 -36.39 12.40 -2.27
CA ILE A 237 -37.62 11.75 -2.73
C ILE A 237 -37.29 10.38 -3.37
N SER A 238 -38.24 9.45 -3.35
CA SER A 238 -38.10 8.17 -4.06
C SER A 238 -37.86 8.39 -5.57
N GLY A 239 -37.09 7.51 -6.19
CA GLY A 239 -36.79 7.58 -7.62
C GLY A 239 -35.71 8.59 -8.05
N THR A 240 -35.03 9.28 -7.11
CA THR A 240 -33.93 10.20 -7.42
C THR A 240 -32.57 9.52 -7.66
N GLY A 241 -32.54 8.18 -7.67
CA GLY A 241 -31.34 7.40 -8.02
C GLY A 241 -30.26 7.32 -6.93
N LYS A 242 -30.59 7.53 -5.65
CA LYS A 242 -29.64 7.50 -4.52
C LYS A 242 -28.82 6.19 -4.45
N THR A 243 -29.50 5.05 -4.59
CA THR A 243 -28.85 3.73 -4.59
C THR A 243 -27.97 3.55 -5.84
N LYS A 244 -28.40 4.10 -6.98
CA LYS A 244 -27.69 3.98 -8.25
C LYS A 244 -26.41 4.82 -8.32
N ILE A 245 -26.40 6.05 -7.79
CA ILE A 245 -25.16 6.84 -7.74
C ILE A 245 -24.09 6.14 -6.89
N ALA A 246 -24.47 5.53 -5.77
CA ALA A 246 -23.56 4.75 -4.94
C ALA A 246 -23.02 3.51 -5.67
N GLN A 247 -23.89 2.76 -6.34
CA GLN A 247 -23.53 1.59 -7.14
C GLN A 247 -22.54 1.94 -8.26
N TRP A 248 -22.86 2.96 -9.07
CA TRP A 248 -22.02 3.32 -10.21
C TRP A 248 -20.71 4.00 -9.79
N LEU A 249 -20.70 4.72 -8.67
CA LEU A 249 -19.45 5.20 -8.08
C LEU A 249 -18.55 4.01 -7.70
N ALA A 250 -19.09 3.00 -7.00
CA ALA A 250 -18.32 1.81 -6.65
C ALA A 250 -17.81 1.07 -7.90
N GLU A 251 -18.67 0.85 -8.89
CA GLU A 251 -18.30 0.13 -10.11
C GLU A 251 -17.27 0.88 -10.95
N SER A 252 -17.30 2.22 -10.96
CA SER A 252 -16.32 3.07 -11.64
C SER A 252 -14.90 2.90 -11.10
N VAL A 253 -14.75 2.39 -9.88
CA VAL A 253 -13.46 2.06 -9.23
C VAL A 253 -13.25 0.55 -9.11
N GLY A 254 -14.01 -0.22 -9.90
CA GLY A 254 -13.94 -1.67 -10.01
C GLY A 254 -14.58 -2.43 -8.85
N ALA A 255 -15.22 -1.76 -7.90
CA ALA A 255 -15.94 -2.40 -6.81
C ALA A 255 -17.35 -2.82 -7.27
N THR A 256 -17.60 -4.12 -7.32
CA THR A 256 -18.81 -4.73 -7.92
C THR A 256 -19.45 -5.70 -6.94
N GLU A 257 -20.70 -6.09 -7.18
CA GLU A 257 -21.34 -7.19 -6.44
C GLU A 257 -20.60 -8.51 -6.66
N ASP A 258 -20.21 -8.81 -7.90
CA ASP A 258 -19.55 -10.07 -8.29
C ASP A 258 -18.23 -10.34 -7.54
N ASN A 259 -17.48 -9.27 -7.24
CA ASN A 259 -16.23 -9.37 -6.47
C ASN A 259 -16.40 -9.05 -4.98
N GLY A 260 -17.65 -8.89 -4.50
CA GLY A 260 -17.97 -8.63 -3.09
C GLY A 260 -17.53 -7.26 -2.57
N ARG A 261 -16.99 -6.37 -3.41
CA ARG A 261 -16.55 -5.03 -2.99
C ARG A 261 -17.66 -3.99 -3.01
N PHE A 262 -18.80 -4.29 -3.62
CA PHE A 262 -20.03 -3.53 -3.44
C PHE A 262 -21.08 -4.46 -2.84
N THR A 263 -21.74 -4.03 -1.77
CA THR A 263 -22.79 -4.81 -1.10
C THR A 263 -23.99 -3.91 -0.80
N LEU A 264 -25.14 -4.25 -1.38
CA LEU A 264 -26.42 -3.63 -1.08
C LEU A 264 -27.14 -4.42 0.02
N ILE A 265 -27.45 -3.77 1.13
CA ILE A 265 -28.13 -4.34 2.29
C ILE A 265 -29.45 -3.60 2.48
N PRO A 266 -30.59 -4.18 2.06
CA PRO A 266 -31.90 -3.61 2.32
C PRO A 266 -32.24 -3.69 3.82
N VAL A 267 -32.51 -2.55 4.44
CA VAL A 267 -32.92 -2.50 5.84
C VAL A 267 -34.38 -2.92 5.96
N ARG A 268 -34.70 -3.69 7.02
CA ARG A 268 -36.07 -4.14 7.28
C ARG A 268 -36.65 -3.42 8.50
N PRO A 269 -37.97 -3.16 8.53
CA PRO A 269 -38.60 -2.47 9.66
C PRO A 269 -38.48 -3.19 11.01
N ASP A 270 -38.26 -4.51 11.00
CA ASP A 270 -38.12 -5.35 12.19
C ASP A 270 -36.70 -5.37 12.78
N TRP A 271 -35.77 -4.61 12.21
CA TRP A 271 -34.41 -4.46 12.75
C TRP A 271 -34.44 -3.66 14.05
N ASN A 272 -34.18 -4.36 15.16
CA ASN A 272 -34.25 -3.79 16.51
C ASN A 272 -32.90 -3.69 17.21
N ASP A 273 -31.87 -4.39 16.71
CA ASP A 273 -30.50 -4.38 17.22
C ASP A 273 -29.51 -4.76 16.11
N GLY A 274 -28.21 -4.82 16.43
CA GLY A 274 -27.16 -5.06 15.45
C GLY A 274 -27.09 -6.47 14.86
N SER A 275 -27.93 -7.43 15.30
CA SER A 275 -27.82 -8.84 14.95
C SER A 275 -27.99 -9.11 13.46
N ASP A 276 -28.95 -8.45 12.80
CA ASP A 276 -29.18 -8.63 11.36
C ASP A 276 -28.07 -8.04 10.49
N LEU A 277 -27.34 -7.04 11.00
CA LEU A 277 -26.28 -6.35 10.27
C LEU A 277 -24.90 -6.96 10.54
N LEU A 278 -24.56 -7.16 11.81
CA LEU A 278 -23.26 -7.61 12.30
C LEU A 278 -23.22 -9.12 12.55
N GLY A 279 -24.36 -9.74 12.82
CA GLY A 279 -24.46 -11.17 13.12
C GLY A 279 -24.80 -11.45 14.58
N TYR A 280 -25.09 -12.71 14.86
CA TYR A 280 -25.52 -13.19 16.17
C TYR A 280 -24.86 -14.53 16.52
N VAL A 281 -24.89 -14.89 17.80
CA VAL A 281 -24.48 -16.22 18.27
C VAL A 281 -25.71 -17.10 18.35
N ASP A 282 -25.68 -18.25 17.67
CA ASP A 282 -26.80 -19.18 17.69
C ASP A 282 -26.86 -19.99 19.00
N ILE A 283 -27.90 -20.81 19.14
CA ILE A 283 -28.10 -21.66 20.33
C ILE A 283 -26.98 -22.71 20.56
N LYS A 284 -26.15 -22.98 19.54
CA LYS A 284 -24.99 -23.88 19.64
C LYS A 284 -23.70 -23.12 19.98
N SER A 285 -23.80 -21.83 20.27
CA SER A 285 -22.66 -20.93 20.50
C SER A 285 -21.79 -20.71 19.24
N ASP A 286 -22.35 -20.95 18.04
CA ASP A 286 -21.67 -20.61 16.79
C ASP A 286 -22.05 -19.19 16.37
N PHE A 287 -21.04 -18.35 16.12
CA PHE A 287 -21.27 -17.03 15.56
C PHE A 287 -21.66 -17.12 14.07
N LYS A 288 -22.79 -16.50 13.73
CA LYS A 288 -23.28 -16.34 12.36
C LYS A 288 -23.03 -14.90 11.93
N PRO A 289 -22.03 -14.64 11.07
CA PRO A 289 -21.69 -13.28 10.67
C PRO A 289 -22.80 -12.68 9.81
N GLY A 290 -23.16 -11.43 10.13
CA GLY A 290 -24.06 -10.62 9.31
C GLY A 290 -23.40 -10.11 8.03
N PRO A 291 -24.18 -9.50 7.12
CA PRO A 291 -23.69 -9.02 5.84
C PRO A 291 -22.54 -8.03 5.96
N LEU A 292 -22.59 -7.09 6.92
CA LEU A 292 -21.51 -6.13 7.13
C LEU A 292 -20.24 -6.81 7.67
N THR A 293 -20.38 -7.81 8.54
CA THR A 293 -19.24 -8.55 9.09
C THR A 293 -18.51 -9.36 8.03
N ASN A 294 -19.23 -9.90 7.05
CA ASN A 294 -18.62 -10.59 5.90
C ASN A 294 -17.79 -9.61 5.06
N VAL A 295 -18.33 -8.43 4.76
CA VAL A 295 -17.60 -7.37 4.02
C VAL A 295 -16.37 -6.91 4.78
N ILE A 296 -16.49 -6.66 6.08
CA ILE A 296 -15.39 -6.23 6.94
C ILE A 296 -14.27 -7.28 6.96
N THR A 297 -14.63 -8.55 7.10
CA THR A 297 -13.68 -9.67 7.12
C THR A 297 -12.87 -9.73 5.83
N GLU A 298 -13.53 -9.54 4.69
CA GLU A 298 -12.86 -9.53 3.39
C GLU A 298 -12.00 -8.26 3.19
N ALA A 299 -12.50 -7.10 3.61
CA ALA A 299 -11.79 -5.84 3.51
C ALA A 299 -10.51 -5.78 4.35
N GLU A 300 -10.45 -6.47 5.50
CA GLU A 300 -9.24 -6.63 6.31
C GLU A 300 -8.11 -7.35 5.55
N ASN A 301 -8.45 -8.29 4.66
CA ASN A 301 -7.48 -9.05 3.86
C ASN A 301 -6.97 -8.27 2.64
N HIS A 302 -7.69 -7.20 2.24
CA HIS A 302 -7.42 -6.41 1.04
C HIS A 302 -7.45 -4.90 1.31
N PRO A 303 -6.55 -4.37 2.16
CA PRO A 303 -6.56 -2.97 2.61
C PRO A 303 -6.31 -1.95 1.48
N ASP A 304 -5.78 -2.39 0.34
CA ASP A 304 -5.53 -1.60 -0.87
C ASP A 304 -6.77 -1.38 -1.74
N LYS A 305 -7.88 -2.08 -1.43
CA LYS A 305 -9.12 -2.04 -2.23
C LYS A 305 -10.27 -1.43 -1.44
N PRO A 306 -11.06 -0.52 -2.04
CA PRO A 306 -12.23 0.06 -1.37
C PRO A 306 -13.40 -0.93 -1.41
N TYR A 307 -14.16 -0.95 -0.32
CA TYR A 307 -15.40 -1.71 -0.15
C TYR A 307 -16.53 -0.74 0.16
N PHE A 308 -17.64 -0.85 -0.56
CA PHE A 308 -18.81 0.00 -0.44
C PHE A 308 -19.99 -0.81 0.06
N VAL A 309 -20.56 -0.40 1.18
CA VAL A 309 -21.75 -1.00 1.77
C VAL A 309 -22.88 0.02 1.70
N VAL A 310 -23.95 -0.30 0.96
CA VAL A 310 -25.14 0.54 0.88
C VAL A 310 -26.20 -0.04 1.81
N LEU A 311 -26.60 0.73 2.83
CA LEU A 311 -27.74 0.44 3.68
C LEU A 311 -28.97 1.10 3.06
N ASP A 312 -29.74 0.32 2.31
CA ASP A 312 -30.85 0.83 1.51
C ASP A 312 -32.10 1.04 2.38
N GLU A 313 -32.77 2.17 2.21
CA GLU A 313 -33.92 2.60 3.02
C GLU A 313 -33.61 2.52 4.53
N MET A 314 -32.46 3.07 4.89
CA MET A 314 -31.86 3.00 6.21
C MET A 314 -32.81 3.43 7.34
N ASN A 315 -33.71 4.39 7.05
CA ASN A 315 -34.67 4.94 8.00
C ASN A 315 -35.97 4.13 8.14
N LEU A 316 -36.09 2.94 7.53
CA LEU A 316 -37.19 2.01 7.80
C LEU A 316 -37.16 1.44 9.22
N ALA A 317 -35.98 1.37 9.83
CA ALA A 317 -35.78 1.02 11.23
C ALA A 317 -35.07 2.16 11.96
N ARG A 318 -35.09 2.12 13.30
CA ARG A 318 -34.36 3.09 14.13
C ARG A 318 -32.86 2.86 13.99
N VAL A 319 -32.20 3.71 13.20
CA VAL A 319 -30.77 3.57 12.87
C VAL A 319 -29.89 3.52 14.10
N GLU A 320 -30.19 4.31 15.14
CA GLU A 320 -29.44 4.27 16.38
C GLU A 320 -29.50 2.93 17.13
N HIS A 321 -30.42 2.02 16.81
CA HIS A 321 -30.53 0.72 17.45
C HIS A 321 -29.65 -0.32 16.75
N TYR A 322 -29.87 -0.55 15.46
CA TYR A 322 -29.14 -1.61 14.75
C TYR A 322 -27.74 -1.18 14.29
N PHE A 323 -27.48 0.13 14.21
CA PHE A 323 -26.20 0.69 13.76
C PHE A 323 -25.36 1.25 14.93
N SER A 324 -25.77 1.01 16.19
CA SER A 324 -25.16 1.60 17.38
C SER A 324 -23.66 1.33 17.50
N ASP A 325 -23.25 0.08 17.30
CA ASP A 325 -21.85 -0.35 17.47
C ASP A 325 -20.95 0.25 16.40
N VAL A 326 -21.44 0.31 15.15
CA VAL A 326 -20.72 0.92 14.04
C VAL A 326 -20.53 2.42 14.29
N LEU A 327 -21.59 3.12 14.74
CA LEU A 327 -21.49 4.54 15.12
C LEU A 327 -20.47 4.75 16.24
N SER A 328 -20.48 3.90 17.26
CA SER A 328 -19.52 3.96 18.38
C SER A 328 -18.07 3.79 17.92
N VAL A 329 -17.81 2.82 17.03
CA VAL A 329 -16.47 2.59 16.47
C VAL A 329 -16.02 3.74 15.57
N MET A 330 -16.93 4.39 14.84
CA MET A 330 -16.60 5.56 14.05
C MET A 330 -16.15 6.75 14.93
N GLU A 331 -16.68 6.88 16.14
CA GLU A 331 -16.28 7.93 17.10
C GLU A 331 -14.89 7.73 17.68
N SER A 332 -14.45 6.47 17.81
CA SER A 332 -13.15 6.13 18.39
C SER A 332 -12.00 6.19 17.39
N ARG A 333 -12.29 6.41 16.10
CA ARG A 333 -11.27 6.47 15.04
C ARG A 333 -10.28 7.61 15.30
N ARG A 334 -9.00 7.26 15.32
CA ARG A 334 -7.89 8.19 15.51
C ARG A 334 -6.66 7.78 14.71
N TRP A 335 -5.80 8.75 14.44
CA TRP A 335 -4.49 8.50 13.83
C TRP A 335 -3.48 8.11 14.92
N GLU A 336 -2.83 6.97 14.74
CA GLU A 336 -1.78 6.47 15.64
C GLU A 336 -0.65 5.85 14.78
N ASN A 337 0.58 6.35 14.92
CA ASN A 337 1.76 5.89 14.17
C ASN A 337 1.56 5.85 12.63
N GLY A 338 0.89 6.87 12.08
CA GLY A 338 0.63 6.98 10.63
C GLY A 338 -0.43 6.01 10.09
N ARG A 339 -1.22 5.37 10.96
CA ARG A 339 -2.34 4.50 10.59
C ARG A 339 -3.61 4.92 11.32
N MET A 340 -4.76 4.70 10.69
CA MET A 340 -6.07 4.89 11.33
C MET A 340 -6.38 3.66 12.18
N VAL A 341 -6.62 3.85 13.47
CA VAL A 341 -7.02 2.81 14.42
C VAL A 341 -8.38 3.16 15.03
N SER A 342 -9.14 2.14 15.46
CA SER A 342 -10.43 2.31 16.13
C SER A 342 -10.57 1.34 17.29
N SER A 343 -11.61 1.51 18.10
CA SER A 343 -12.09 0.47 19.01
C SER A 343 -12.53 -0.78 18.22
N ARG A 344 -12.59 -1.91 18.93
CA ARG A 344 -13.12 -3.17 18.39
C ARG A 344 -14.60 -2.99 18.03
N LEU A 345 -14.99 -3.52 16.88
CA LEU A 345 -16.37 -3.60 16.44
C LEU A 345 -17.07 -4.82 17.03
N LEU A 346 -16.45 -6.00 16.89
CA LEU A 346 -16.90 -7.23 17.55
C LEU A 346 -15.73 -7.84 18.32
N PRO A 347 -15.94 -8.22 19.59
CA PRO A 347 -14.88 -8.80 20.40
C PRO A 347 -14.67 -10.28 20.07
N LYS A 348 -13.48 -10.80 20.38
CA LYS A 348 -13.12 -12.21 20.18
C LYS A 348 -14.12 -13.19 20.79
N GLU A 349 -14.72 -12.86 21.92
CA GLU A 349 -15.70 -13.70 22.62
C GLU A 349 -16.97 -13.91 21.78
N THR A 350 -17.30 -12.95 20.90
CA THR A 350 -18.47 -13.02 20.03
C THR A 350 -18.12 -13.61 18.67
N ALA A 351 -17.09 -13.08 18.00
CA ALA A 351 -16.79 -13.42 16.60
C ALA A 351 -15.67 -14.45 16.44
N GLY A 352 -15.13 -15.01 17.53
CA GLY A 352 -13.96 -15.89 17.53
C GLY A 352 -12.62 -15.18 17.28
N ARG A 353 -12.66 -13.91 16.86
CA ARG A 353 -11.51 -12.99 16.68
C ARG A 353 -11.94 -11.55 16.95
N ASP A 354 -10.99 -10.70 17.31
CA ASP A 354 -11.24 -9.25 17.39
C ASP A 354 -11.42 -8.71 15.97
N LEU A 355 -12.59 -8.10 15.70
CA LEU A 355 -12.90 -7.44 14.43
C LEU A 355 -12.84 -5.92 14.61
N PHE A 356 -12.22 -5.24 13.65
CA PHE A 356 -12.14 -3.78 13.61
C PHE A 356 -12.81 -3.26 12.34
N LEU A 357 -13.28 -2.01 12.34
CA LEU A 357 -13.86 -1.41 11.13
C LEU A 357 -12.73 -0.86 10.24
N PRO A 358 -12.43 -1.47 9.08
CA PRO A 358 -11.29 -1.09 8.25
C PRO A 358 -11.44 0.31 7.64
N SER A 359 -10.33 0.98 7.33
CA SER A 359 -10.34 2.33 6.74
C SER A 359 -10.77 2.34 5.27
N ASN A 360 -10.76 1.17 4.61
CA ASN A 360 -11.20 0.94 3.25
C ASN A 360 -12.67 0.48 3.13
N VAL A 361 -13.44 0.50 4.22
CA VAL A 361 -14.88 0.25 4.20
C VAL A 361 -15.64 1.58 4.28
N TYR A 362 -16.48 1.81 3.28
CA TYR A 362 -17.32 3.00 3.13
C TYR A 362 -18.79 2.61 3.22
N ILE A 363 -19.52 3.25 4.13
CA ILE A 363 -20.93 2.96 4.37
C ILE A 363 -21.77 4.13 3.84
N ILE A 364 -22.78 3.81 3.03
CA ILE A 364 -23.70 4.77 2.44
C ILE A 364 -25.12 4.39 2.84
N GLY A 365 -25.82 5.23 3.61
CA GLY A 365 -27.23 5.05 3.91
C GLY A 365 -28.09 5.77 2.87
N THR A 366 -29.09 5.10 2.28
CA THR A 366 -30.10 5.79 1.46
C THR A 366 -31.37 6.01 2.27
N VAL A 367 -32.01 7.16 2.07
CA VAL A 367 -33.13 7.62 2.89
C VAL A 367 -34.20 8.20 1.97
N ASN A 368 -35.40 7.67 2.08
CA ASN A 368 -36.59 8.26 1.48
C ASN A 368 -37.20 9.25 2.48
N MET A 369 -37.38 10.50 2.07
CA MET A 369 -38.07 11.52 2.87
C MET A 369 -39.59 11.44 2.66
N ASP A 370 -40.21 10.33 3.08
CA ASP A 370 -41.66 10.16 3.11
C ASP A 370 -42.16 9.89 4.53
N GLU A 371 -43.49 9.94 4.72
CA GLU A 371 -44.16 9.85 6.03
C GLU A 371 -43.97 8.48 6.73
N THR A 372 -43.42 7.46 6.05
CA THR A 372 -43.38 6.08 6.53
C THR A 372 -42.12 5.71 7.31
N THR A 373 -41.30 6.70 7.65
CA THR A 373 -39.92 6.47 8.11
C THR A 373 -39.59 7.10 9.45
N HIS A 374 -38.55 6.57 10.11
CA HIS A 374 -38.10 7.08 11.40
C HIS A 374 -37.18 8.31 11.24
N PRO A 375 -37.36 9.36 12.06
CA PRO A 375 -36.45 10.50 12.06
C PRO A 375 -35.08 10.10 12.63
N PHE A 376 -34.01 10.70 12.10
CA PHE A 376 -32.67 10.48 12.62
C PHE A 376 -32.44 11.17 13.96
N SER A 377 -31.86 10.44 14.90
CA SER A 377 -31.31 11.04 16.11
C SER A 377 -30.10 11.92 15.80
N LYS A 378 -29.83 12.94 16.64
CA LYS A 378 -28.63 13.79 16.53
C LYS A 378 -27.35 12.96 16.51
N LYS A 379 -27.31 11.86 17.28
CA LYS A 379 -26.17 10.93 17.33
C LYS A 379 -25.83 10.36 15.94
N VAL A 380 -26.83 10.04 15.11
CA VAL A 380 -26.59 9.55 13.75
C VAL A 380 -26.11 10.68 12.85
N LEU A 381 -26.79 11.83 12.89
CA LEU A 381 -26.47 12.98 12.03
C LEU A 381 -25.09 13.57 12.29
N ASP A 382 -24.62 13.61 13.54
CA ASP A 382 -23.29 14.12 13.90
C ASP A 382 -22.16 13.27 13.28
N ARG A 383 -22.43 11.99 12.98
CA ARG A 383 -21.44 11.02 12.49
C ARG A 383 -21.52 10.75 11.00
N ALA A 384 -22.60 11.17 10.36
CA ALA A 384 -22.73 11.14 8.91
C ALA A 384 -22.30 12.46 8.26
N ASN A 385 -21.98 12.42 6.98
CA ASN A 385 -22.22 13.55 6.08
C ASN A 385 -23.57 13.31 5.40
N THR A 386 -24.43 14.33 5.30
CA THR A 386 -25.75 14.20 4.66
C THR A 386 -25.77 14.94 3.33
N ILE A 387 -26.20 14.27 2.27
CA ILE A 387 -26.34 14.85 0.92
C ILE A 387 -27.79 14.67 0.47
N GLU A 388 -28.42 15.77 0.08
CA GLU A 388 -29.83 15.81 -0.31
C GLU A 388 -29.99 15.81 -1.84
N PHE A 389 -30.74 14.86 -2.37
CA PHE A 389 -31.08 14.70 -3.78
C PHE A 389 -32.54 15.08 -4.03
N ASN A 390 -32.76 16.34 -4.38
CA ASN A 390 -34.10 16.90 -4.61
C ASN A 390 -34.48 17.05 -6.09
N ARG A 391 -33.60 16.69 -7.02
CA ARG A 391 -33.82 16.89 -8.45
C ARG A 391 -34.28 15.61 -9.12
N VAL A 392 -35.47 15.65 -9.73
CA VAL A 392 -35.95 14.62 -10.67
C VAL A 392 -35.91 15.23 -12.07
N ARG A 393 -34.95 14.79 -12.90
CA ARG A 393 -34.84 15.22 -14.30
C ARG A 393 -35.52 14.18 -15.19
N LEU A 394 -36.79 14.43 -15.52
CA LEU A 394 -37.63 13.56 -16.36
C LEU A 394 -37.33 13.70 -17.86
N ASP A 395 -36.53 14.69 -18.25
CA ASP A 395 -36.18 15.05 -19.63
C ASP A 395 -34.90 14.35 -20.15
N HIS A 396 -34.22 13.58 -19.30
CA HIS A 396 -32.97 12.91 -19.64
C HIS A 396 -33.22 11.52 -20.23
N LEU A 397 -33.34 11.46 -21.57
CA LEU A 397 -33.60 10.23 -22.34
C LEU A 397 -32.32 9.64 -22.98
N ASP A 398 -31.13 10.00 -22.51
CA ASP A 398 -29.88 9.54 -23.13
C ASP A 398 -29.63 8.02 -22.99
N PHE A 399 -30.35 7.33 -22.09
CA PHE A 399 -30.39 5.86 -22.05
C PHE A 399 -30.99 5.22 -23.31
N LEU A 400 -31.72 5.99 -24.15
CA LEU A 400 -32.26 5.53 -25.44
C LEU A 400 -31.22 5.63 -26.58
N ARG A 401 -30.02 6.14 -26.31
CA ARG A 401 -28.94 6.31 -27.29
C ARG A 401 -27.80 5.32 -27.03
N SER A 402 -27.03 5.00 -28.07
CA SER A 402 -25.79 4.23 -27.92
C SER A 402 -24.71 5.09 -27.26
N LEU A 403 -24.51 4.92 -25.95
CA LEU A 403 -23.50 5.64 -25.18
C LEU A 403 -22.12 4.96 -25.28
N PRO A 404 -21.02 5.73 -25.27
CA PRO A 404 -19.67 5.17 -25.27
C PRO A 404 -19.41 4.41 -23.97
N THR A 405 -18.73 3.27 -24.05
CA THR A 405 -18.32 2.51 -22.85
C THR A 405 -17.10 3.13 -22.20
N VAL A 406 -17.18 3.36 -20.89
CA VAL A 406 -16.05 3.80 -20.05
C VAL A 406 -15.63 2.63 -19.17
N ALA A 407 -14.34 2.28 -19.21
CA ALA A 407 -13.80 1.23 -18.34
C ALA A 407 -13.61 1.75 -16.91
N PRO A 408 -13.76 0.91 -15.86
CA PRO A 408 -13.42 1.28 -14.49
C PRO A 408 -11.95 1.67 -14.34
N LEU A 409 -11.64 2.49 -13.35
CA LEU A 409 -10.27 2.83 -12.98
C LEU A 409 -9.54 1.63 -12.33
N SER A 410 -8.22 1.54 -12.56
CA SER A 410 -7.36 0.42 -12.14
C SER A 410 -6.74 0.53 -10.74
N GLY A 411 -6.95 1.64 -10.04
CA GLY A 411 -6.56 1.88 -8.64
C GLY A 411 -7.67 1.55 -7.64
N GLY A 412 -7.42 1.82 -6.36
CA GLY A 412 -8.30 1.34 -5.28
C GLY A 412 -8.52 2.37 -4.18
N GLN A 413 -7.92 2.09 -3.02
CA GLN A 413 -8.19 2.78 -1.76
C GLN A 413 -7.61 4.21 -1.73
N GLU A 414 -6.56 4.48 -2.50
CA GLU A 414 -5.83 5.74 -2.49
C GLU A 414 -6.66 6.97 -2.92
N TRP A 415 -7.78 6.76 -3.62
CA TRP A 415 -8.69 7.83 -4.02
C TRP A 415 -9.72 8.19 -2.96
N PHE A 416 -9.92 7.35 -1.95
CA PHE A 416 -10.88 7.59 -0.88
C PHE A 416 -10.23 7.67 0.50
N ALA A 417 -8.94 7.33 0.61
CA ALA A 417 -8.17 7.49 1.83
C ALA A 417 -8.03 8.99 2.18
N ALA A 418 -8.38 9.33 3.43
CA ALA A 418 -8.02 10.62 4.02
C ALA A 418 -6.49 10.71 4.08
N ARG A 419 -5.92 11.73 3.43
CA ARG A 419 -4.48 12.00 3.42
C ARG A 419 -4.09 12.92 4.57
#